data_AF-A0A6J1MSV7-F1
#
_entry.id   AF-A0A6J1MSV7-F1
#
_cell.length_a   1.000
_cell.length_b   1.000
_cell.length_c   1.000
_cell.angle_alpha   90.00
_cell.angle_beta   90.00
_cell.angle_gamma   90.00
#
_symmetry.space_group_name_H-M   'P 1'
#
loop_
_entity.id
_entity.type
_entity.pdbx_description
1 polymer ?
#
loop_
_entity_poly.entity_id
_entity_poly.type
_entity_poly.pdbx_seq_one_letter_code
_entity_poly.pdbx_strand_id
1 'polypeptide(L)'
;MRSIYFFLVISFCVDSGLQANLLVDILGRGINFAYNAGSTPLQFALNLLQDHCIKFAQTFSVPQIRSADITNLRFQYMTACCTYTVPVALAETLWDNPRFGKNRKIVVFASGWQTTLNSSDGISELQKAFMWRPEVNFLVVDTFDYLTTLYMWSAQNTNFIGKSLSLGLQKLANVRPGVNIHLIGHSLGTHLMGFAGRKYFELTGRLVDRITGLDPAKPCFIGRTSYQGLTSNDARLVDVIHTNPGILGQLSPVGHVDFYPGGEDPIQNGCSFIVCSHYRAVSYFVESVYPGQESNFWATKCNSTKMLRAKTCDSSATVMGYAVNWNARGIYYLEVNSDSPYGMNAKSSLRGLYNNFNCQGVKC
;
A
#
# COMPACT_ATOMS: atom_id res chain seq x y z
N MET A 1 10.61 -12.62 -40.92
CA MET A 1 10.11 -11.25 -41.12
C MET A 1 9.67 -10.50 -39.85
N ARG A 2 9.77 -11.07 -38.62
CA ARG A 2 9.48 -10.34 -37.35
C ARG A 2 10.72 -9.82 -36.59
N SER A 3 11.94 -10.16 -37.02
CA SER A 3 13.18 -9.69 -36.35
C SER A 3 13.82 -8.46 -36.99
N ILE A 4 13.25 -7.92 -38.07
CA ILE A 4 13.82 -6.77 -38.80
C ILE A 4 13.22 -5.43 -38.31
N TYR A 5 11.96 -5.43 -37.86
CA TYR A 5 11.32 -4.23 -37.31
C TYR A 5 11.92 -3.79 -35.96
N PHE A 6 12.39 -4.73 -35.13
CA PHE A 6 12.95 -4.41 -33.80
C PHE A 6 14.37 -3.83 -33.89
N PHE A 7 15.16 -4.25 -34.89
CA PHE A 7 16.47 -3.66 -35.16
C PHE A 7 16.37 -2.30 -35.85
N LEU A 8 15.36 -2.06 -36.69
CA LEU A 8 15.12 -0.76 -37.31
C LEU A 8 14.73 0.33 -36.29
N VAL A 9 13.97 0.01 -35.24
CA VAL A 9 13.60 1.01 -34.20
C VAL A 9 14.80 1.41 -33.33
N ILE A 10 15.69 0.47 -33.02
CA ILE A 10 16.90 0.75 -32.24
C ILE A 10 17.93 1.49 -33.10
N SER A 11 18.14 1.10 -34.37
CA SER A 11 19.04 1.82 -35.27
C SER A 11 18.53 3.22 -35.66
N PHE A 12 17.21 3.45 -35.78
CA PHE A 12 16.69 4.81 -35.99
C PHE A 12 16.88 5.71 -34.77
N CYS A 13 16.92 5.17 -33.55
CA CYS A 13 17.12 5.97 -32.33
C CYS A 13 18.59 6.37 -32.10
N VAL A 14 19.55 5.63 -32.65
CA VAL A 14 20.98 5.91 -32.44
C VAL A 14 21.51 7.01 -33.37
N ASP A 15 20.89 7.24 -34.53
CA ASP A 15 21.38 8.22 -35.53
C ASP A 15 20.57 9.52 -35.68
N SER A 16 19.54 9.77 -34.86
CA SER A 16 18.63 10.90 -35.09
C SER A 16 18.50 11.93 -33.96
N GLY A 17 19.38 11.90 -32.94
CA GLY A 17 19.34 12.90 -31.86
C GLY A 17 17.97 13.04 -31.19
N LEU A 18 17.16 11.98 -31.24
CA LEU A 18 15.77 12.00 -30.78
C LEU A 18 15.71 12.00 -29.25
N GLN A 19 15.01 12.98 -28.71
CA GLN A 19 15.00 13.36 -27.30
C GLN A 19 14.63 12.20 -26.35
N ALA A 20 15.43 12.03 -25.29
CA ALA A 20 15.26 11.04 -24.22
C ALA A 20 13.85 11.00 -23.59
N ASN A 21 13.12 12.11 -23.61
CA ASN A 21 11.73 12.20 -23.15
C ASN A 21 10.79 11.23 -23.89
N LEU A 22 11.02 11.00 -25.19
CA LEU A 22 10.18 10.12 -25.99
C LEU A 22 10.39 8.64 -25.63
N LEU A 23 11.62 8.26 -25.26
CA LEU A 23 11.95 6.88 -24.88
C LEU A 23 11.42 6.52 -23.49
N VAL A 24 11.48 7.47 -22.54
CA VAL A 24 10.84 7.36 -21.22
C VAL A 24 9.32 7.27 -21.37
N ASP A 25 8.74 8.08 -22.25
CA ASP A 25 7.31 8.02 -22.58
C ASP A 25 6.92 6.71 -23.25
N ILE A 26 7.74 6.16 -24.16
CA ILE A 26 7.49 4.89 -24.83
C ILE A 26 7.59 3.72 -23.83
N LEU A 27 8.54 3.75 -22.90
CA LEU A 27 8.67 2.72 -21.86
C LEU A 27 7.56 2.85 -20.81
N GLY A 28 7.23 4.08 -20.36
CA GLY A 28 6.08 4.38 -19.50
C GLY A 28 4.75 3.95 -20.13
N ARG A 29 4.53 4.27 -21.40
CA ARG A 29 3.38 3.80 -22.18
C ARG A 29 3.45 2.30 -22.44
N GLY A 30 4.64 1.72 -22.58
CA GLY A 30 4.87 0.29 -22.70
C GLY A 30 4.50 -0.47 -21.43
N ILE A 31 4.71 0.12 -20.26
CA ILE A 31 4.26 -0.40 -18.95
C ILE A 31 2.73 -0.30 -18.86
N ASN A 32 2.14 0.86 -19.20
CA ASN A 32 0.69 1.02 -19.26
C ASN A 32 0.03 0.05 -20.26
N PHE A 33 0.70 -0.25 -21.38
CA PHE A 33 0.25 -1.20 -22.39
C PHE A 33 0.43 -2.65 -21.93
N ALA A 34 1.56 -3.01 -21.33
CA ALA A 34 1.84 -4.36 -20.82
C ALA A 34 0.96 -4.72 -19.61
N TYR A 35 0.59 -3.74 -18.77
CA TYR A 35 -0.40 -3.88 -17.71
C TYR A 35 -1.75 -4.37 -18.25
N ASN A 36 -2.09 -3.99 -19.48
CA ASN A 36 -3.32 -4.38 -20.17
C ASN A 36 -3.19 -5.63 -21.07
N ALA A 37 -1.99 -6.21 -21.25
CA ALA A 37 -1.71 -7.17 -22.34
C ALA A 37 -1.27 -8.60 -21.92
N GLY A 38 -1.32 -8.98 -20.64
CA GLY A 38 -1.04 -10.36 -20.20
C GLY A 38 0.42 -10.66 -19.81
N SER A 39 0.65 -11.86 -19.27
CA SER A 39 1.63 -12.14 -18.19
C SER A 39 3.12 -12.22 -18.56
N THR A 40 3.50 -12.58 -19.79
CA THR A 40 4.92 -12.80 -20.15
C THR A 40 5.69 -11.53 -20.55
N PRO A 41 5.15 -10.58 -21.33
CA PRO A 41 5.81 -9.29 -21.60
C PRO A 41 5.97 -8.43 -20.34
N LEU A 42 5.03 -8.55 -19.40
CA LEU A 42 4.97 -7.71 -18.23
C LEU A 42 6.05 -8.07 -17.19
N GLN A 43 6.31 -9.35 -16.92
CA GLN A 43 7.32 -9.73 -15.93
C GLN A 43 8.73 -9.28 -16.36
N PHE A 44 9.04 -9.36 -17.65
CA PHE A 44 10.29 -8.83 -18.21
C PHE A 44 10.36 -7.30 -18.08
N ALA A 45 9.28 -6.58 -18.43
CA ALA A 45 9.21 -5.13 -18.27
C ALA A 45 9.36 -4.68 -16.80
N LEU A 46 8.74 -5.39 -15.85
CA LEU A 46 8.83 -5.11 -14.42
C LEU A 46 10.23 -5.39 -13.86
N ASN A 47 10.92 -6.42 -14.36
CA ASN A 47 12.30 -6.69 -13.96
C ASN A 47 13.28 -5.66 -14.54
N LEU A 48 13.09 -5.24 -15.79
CA LEU A 48 13.86 -4.13 -16.37
C LEU A 48 13.65 -2.82 -15.60
N LEU A 49 12.40 -2.51 -15.23
CA LEU A 49 12.08 -1.38 -14.35
C LEU A 49 12.82 -1.48 -13.02
N GLN A 50 12.83 -2.67 -12.41
CA GLN A 50 13.49 -2.93 -11.15
C GLN A 50 15.01 -2.68 -11.23
N ASP A 51 15.68 -3.18 -12.28
CA ASP A 51 17.13 -3.06 -12.45
C ASP A 51 17.59 -1.64 -12.84
N HIS A 52 16.69 -0.87 -13.47
CA HIS A 52 17.03 0.44 -14.06
C HIS A 52 16.31 1.63 -13.45
N CYS A 53 15.51 1.47 -12.37
CA CYS A 53 14.71 2.58 -11.82
C CYS A 53 15.52 3.84 -11.46
N ILE A 54 16.80 3.71 -11.09
CA ILE A 54 17.64 4.85 -10.73
C ILE A 54 18.58 5.24 -11.88
N LYS A 55 19.21 4.26 -12.54
CA LYS A 55 20.09 4.53 -13.69
C LYS A 55 19.32 5.21 -14.82
N PHE A 56 18.09 4.79 -15.09
CA PHE A 56 17.28 5.43 -16.14
C PHE A 56 16.84 6.85 -15.76
N ALA A 57 16.53 7.13 -14.48
CA ALA A 57 16.23 8.50 -14.05
C ALA A 57 17.46 9.43 -14.05
N GLN A 58 18.65 8.89 -13.76
CA GLN A 58 19.90 9.64 -13.64
C GLN A 58 20.67 9.79 -14.97
N THR A 59 20.68 8.75 -15.83
CA THR A 59 21.44 8.71 -17.10
C THR A 59 20.83 9.60 -18.18
N PHE A 60 19.52 9.83 -18.16
CA PHE A 60 18.84 10.55 -19.24
C PHE A 60 18.68 12.05 -19.00
N SER A 61 19.38 12.63 -18.02
CA SER A 61 19.29 14.06 -17.67
C SER A 61 17.84 14.57 -17.61
N VAL A 62 16.92 13.69 -17.19
CA VAL A 62 15.55 14.06 -16.87
C VAL A 62 15.70 15.10 -15.76
N PRO A 63 15.14 16.33 -15.91
CA PRO A 63 15.40 17.41 -14.98
C PRO A 63 15.24 16.90 -13.56
N GLN A 64 16.30 17.06 -12.76
CA GLN A 64 16.30 16.63 -11.38
C GLN A 64 15.09 17.27 -10.72
N ILE A 65 14.13 16.43 -10.34
CA ILE A 65 13.14 16.75 -9.32
C ILE A 65 12.23 17.91 -9.76
N ARG A 66 11.11 17.59 -10.45
CA ARG A 66 9.90 18.35 -10.14
C ARG A 66 9.50 17.91 -8.73
N SER A 67 10.01 18.58 -7.71
CA SER A 67 9.62 18.33 -6.33
C SER A 67 8.10 18.42 -6.28
N ALA A 68 7.45 17.33 -5.86
CA ALA A 68 6.03 17.34 -5.62
C ALA A 68 5.70 18.52 -4.71
N ASP A 69 4.78 19.39 -5.12
CA ASP A 69 4.32 20.48 -4.28
C ASP A 69 3.45 19.90 -3.16
N ILE A 70 4.09 19.60 -2.04
CA ILE A 70 3.46 19.01 -0.84
C ILE A 70 2.58 20.00 -0.07
N THR A 71 2.53 21.27 -0.45
CA THR A 71 1.69 22.29 0.24
C THR A 71 0.21 21.94 0.18
N ASN A 72 -0.21 21.20 -0.84
CA ASN A 72 -1.58 20.77 -1.06
C ASN A 72 -1.91 19.39 -0.49
N LEU A 73 -0.95 18.70 0.13
CA LEU A 73 -1.16 17.37 0.71
C LEU A 73 -2.17 17.47 1.86
N ARG A 74 -3.21 16.63 1.81
CA ARG A 74 -4.36 16.71 2.71
C ARG A 74 -4.64 15.38 3.40
N PHE A 75 -5.02 15.47 4.67
CA PHE A 75 -5.78 14.44 5.35
C PHE A 75 -7.26 14.60 5.02
N GLN A 76 -7.92 13.48 4.74
CA GLN A 76 -9.36 13.37 4.71
C GLN A 76 -9.81 12.58 5.92
N TYR A 77 -10.43 13.26 6.88
CA TYR A 77 -11.11 12.62 7.99
C TYR A 77 -12.52 12.24 7.57
N MET A 78 -12.70 10.96 7.25
CA MET A 78 -13.94 10.42 6.73
C MET A 78 -14.77 9.83 7.89
N THR A 79 -15.98 10.33 8.06
CA THR A 79 -17.00 9.77 8.95
C THR A 79 -18.10 9.10 8.12
N ALA A 80 -19.13 8.57 8.78
CA ALA A 80 -20.27 7.96 8.09
C ALA A 80 -21.01 8.95 7.17
N CYS A 81 -21.00 10.24 7.51
CA CYS A 81 -21.82 11.25 6.84
C CYS A 81 -21.05 12.46 6.30
N CYS A 82 -19.82 12.66 6.76
CA CYS A 82 -19.03 13.85 6.43
C CYS A 82 -17.58 13.48 6.16
N THR A 83 -16.98 14.17 5.20
CA THR A 83 -15.53 14.16 4.97
C THR A 83 -14.99 15.54 5.30
N TYR A 84 -14.06 15.59 6.26
CA TYR A 84 -13.37 16.82 6.62
C TYR A 84 -11.96 16.79 6.04
N THR A 85 -11.61 17.84 5.30
CA THR A 85 -10.31 17.91 4.64
C THR A 85 -9.41 18.90 5.37
N VAL A 86 -8.26 18.44 5.83
CA VAL A 86 -7.30 19.23 6.60
C VAL A 86 -5.92 19.13 5.94
N PRO A 87 -5.21 20.23 5.67
CA PRO A 87 -3.84 20.17 5.20
C PRO A 87 -2.96 19.39 6.18
N VAL A 88 -2.08 18.51 5.69
CA VAL A 88 -1.17 17.73 6.56
C VAL A 88 -0.28 18.65 7.40
N ALA A 89 0.07 19.84 6.90
CA ALA A 89 0.80 20.86 7.63
C ALA A 89 0.04 21.45 8.84
N LEU A 90 -1.28 21.31 8.89
CA LEU A 90 -2.18 21.79 9.96
C LEU A 90 -2.90 20.63 10.65
N ALA A 91 -2.28 19.44 10.66
CA ALA A 91 -2.89 18.21 11.18
C ALA A 91 -3.41 18.35 12.63
N GLU A 92 -2.78 19.18 13.46
CA GLU A 92 -3.21 19.46 14.83
C GLU A 92 -4.66 19.97 14.92
N THR A 93 -5.15 20.66 13.90
CA THR A 93 -6.53 21.22 13.86
C THR A 93 -7.60 20.13 13.79
N LEU A 94 -7.23 18.89 13.45
CA LEU A 94 -8.15 17.75 13.54
C LEU A 94 -8.68 17.57 14.98
N TRP A 95 -7.89 17.91 16.00
CA TRP A 95 -8.32 17.82 17.40
C TRP A 95 -9.41 18.82 17.80
N ASP A 96 -9.63 19.86 16.99
CA ASP A 96 -10.70 20.84 17.19
C ASP A 96 -12.04 20.34 16.64
N ASN A 97 -12.02 19.33 15.77
CA ASN A 97 -13.23 18.69 15.29
C ASN A 97 -13.85 17.81 16.40
N PRO A 98 -15.08 18.09 16.86
CA PRO A 98 -15.69 17.35 17.97
C PRO A 98 -15.92 15.87 17.67
N ARG A 99 -15.92 15.46 16.39
CA ARG A 99 -16.04 14.06 15.98
C ARG A 99 -14.70 13.33 16.00
N PHE A 100 -13.56 14.02 16.02
CA PHE A 100 -12.23 13.42 16.07
C PHE A 100 -11.86 13.14 17.54
N GLY A 101 -12.04 11.90 17.96
CA GLY A 101 -12.01 11.52 19.38
C GLY A 101 -10.61 11.55 19.98
N LYS A 102 -10.41 12.31 21.07
CA LYS A 102 -9.12 12.47 21.77
C LYS A 102 -8.55 11.21 22.45
N ASN A 103 -9.40 10.21 22.65
CA ASN A 103 -9.04 8.92 23.26
C ASN A 103 -9.05 7.76 22.24
N ARG A 104 -9.21 8.07 20.95
CA ARG A 104 -9.24 7.09 19.87
C ARG A 104 -7.84 6.95 19.25
N LYS A 105 -7.55 5.77 18.70
CA LYS A 105 -6.35 5.56 17.90
C LYS A 105 -6.48 6.27 16.56
N ILE A 106 -5.35 6.68 15.99
CA ILE A 106 -5.31 7.29 14.65
C ILE A 106 -4.91 6.20 13.68
N VAL A 107 -5.77 5.91 12.71
CA VAL A 107 -5.48 5.01 11.60
C VAL A 107 -5.37 5.84 10.33
N VAL A 108 -4.25 5.74 9.63
CA VAL A 108 -3.99 6.52 8.40
C VAL A 108 -3.79 5.57 7.24
N PHE A 109 -4.54 5.78 6.14
CA PHE A 109 -4.41 5.00 4.91
C PHE A 109 -3.86 5.83 3.75
N ALA A 110 -2.98 5.23 2.93
CA ALA A 110 -2.63 5.74 1.60
C ALA A 110 -2.66 4.61 0.56
N SER A 111 -3.19 4.93 -0.61
CA SER A 111 -3.29 4.04 -1.75
C SER A 111 -2.01 4.01 -2.60
N GLY A 112 -2.05 3.23 -3.68
CA GLY A 112 -0.95 3.05 -4.62
C GLY A 112 -0.98 3.94 -5.86
N TRP A 113 -0.20 3.54 -6.86
CA TRP A 113 -0.11 4.19 -8.17
C TRP A 113 -1.47 4.23 -8.88
N GLN A 114 -1.82 5.36 -9.51
CA GLN A 114 -3.06 5.57 -10.27
C GLN A 114 -4.37 5.30 -9.52
N THR A 115 -4.35 5.25 -8.18
CA THR A 115 -5.57 5.09 -7.39
C THR A 115 -6.16 6.46 -7.07
N THR A 116 -7.44 6.68 -7.38
CA THR A 116 -8.14 7.94 -7.06
C THR A 116 -8.94 7.78 -5.77
N LEU A 117 -9.26 8.89 -5.10
CA LEU A 117 -10.19 8.89 -3.97
C LEU A 117 -11.64 8.52 -4.35
N ASN A 118 -11.99 8.72 -5.63
CA ASN A 118 -13.33 8.48 -6.18
C ASN A 118 -13.48 7.10 -6.85
N SER A 119 -12.38 6.38 -7.08
CA SER A 119 -12.39 4.99 -7.56
C SER A 119 -12.68 4.09 -6.37
N SER A 120 -13.75 3.31 -6.50
CA SER A 120 -14.53 2.69 -5.43
C SER A 120 -13.85 1.65 -4.57
N ASP A 121 -12.60 1.26 -4.82
CA ASP A 121 -12.23 -0.07 -4.37
C ASP A 121 -11.61 -0.04 -2.95
N GLY A 122 -10.46 0.59 -2.67
CA GLY A 122 -9.83 0.46 -1.33
C GLY A 122 -10.27 1.43 -0.24
N ILE A 123 -10.43 2.71 -0.59
CA ILE A 123 -10.67 3.78 0.39
C ILE A 123 -12.07 3.67 0.99
N SER A 124 -13.07 3.50 0.13
CA SER A 124 -14.48 3.37 0.55
C SER A 124 -14.69 2.11 1.39
N GLU A 125 -14.07 0.99 1.01
CA GLU A 125 -14.16 -0.28 1.74
C GLU A 125 -13.54 -0.17 3.15
N LEU A 126 -12.34 0.41 3.26
CA LEU A 126 -11.69 0.64 4.55
C LEU A 126 -12.46 1.65 5.39
N GLN A 127 -12.95 2.74 4.80
CA GLN A 127 -13.78 3.72 5.51
C GLN A 127 -15.00 3.01 6.12
N LYS A 128 -15.77 2.26 5.33
CA LYS A 128 -16.94 1.52 5.81
C LYS A 128 -16.58 0.56 6.94
N ALA A 129 -15.49 -0.19 6.81
CA ALA A 129 -15.05 -1.12 7.84
C ALA A 129 -14.65 -0.39 9.14
N PHE A 130 -13.88 0.70 9.04
CA PHE A 130 -13.46 1.48 10.20
C PHE A 130 -14.58 2.30 10.85
N MET A 131 -15.70 2.57 10.16
CA MET A 131 -16.89 3.14 10.80
C MET A 131 -17.49 2.21 11.86
N TRP A 132 -17.26 0.90 11.75
CA TRP A 132 -17.65 -0.08 12.77
C TRP A 132 -16.62 -0.22 13.91
N ARG A 133 -15.58 0.63 13.94
CA ARG A 133 -14.55 0.69 14.99
C ARG A 133 -14.62 2.04 15.73
N PRO A 134 -15.51 2.19 16.73
CA PRO A 134 -15.73 3.47 17.43
C PRO A 134 -14.50 3.97 18.21
N GLU A 135 -13.48 3.13 18.38
CA GLU A 135 -12.19 3.45 18.97
C GLU A 135 -11.19 4.07 17.99
N VAL A 136 -11.55 4.29 16.72
CA VAL A 136 -10.67 4.77 15.63
C VAL A 136 -11.05 6.16 15.13
N ASN A 137 -10.05 6.99 14.90
CA ASN A 137 -10.12 8.10 13.95
C ASN A 137 -9.46 7.64 12.63
N PHE A 138 -10.24 7.45 11.58
CA PHE A 138 -9.75 6.98 10.28
C PHE A 138 -9.47 8.17 9.35
N LEU A 139 -8.22 8.27 8.90
CA LEU A 139 -7.71 9.30 8.01
C LEU A 139 -7.25 8.67 6.69
N VAL A 140 -7.49 9.36 5.59
CA VAL A 140 -6.90 9.03 4.29
C VAL A 140 -5.96 10.15 3.90
N VAL A 141 -4.77 9.82 3.41
CA VAL A 141 -3.85 10.79 2.81
C VAL A 141 -4.20 10.88 1.33
N ASP A 142 -4.58 12.06 0.87
CA ASP A 142 -4.86 12.28 -0.55
C ASP A 142 -3.55 12.34 -1.35
N THR A 143 -3.21 11.23 -1.99
CA THR A 143 -1.97 11.05 -2.76
C THR A 143 -2.19 11.15 -4.27
N PHE A 144 -3.41 11.43 -4.74
CA PHE A 144 -3.80 11.25 -6.14
C PHE A 144 -2.91 12.06 -7.10
N ASP A 145 -2.76 13.36 -6.87
CA ASP A 145 -1.99 14.26 -7.73
C ASP A 145 -0.48 13.93 -7.77
N TYR A 146 -0.01 13.15 -6.80
CA TYR A 146 1.41 12.82 -6.63
C TYR A 146 1.76 11.44 -7.15
N LEU A 147 0.80 10.52 -7.16
CA LEU A 147 0.98 9.12 -7.55
C LEU A 147 0.26 8.76 -8.85
N THR A 148 -0.32 9.73 -9.55
CA THR A 148 -0.94 9.55 -10.88
C THR A 148 -0.06 10.16 -11.98
N THR A 149 1.23 9.78 -11.95
CA THR A 149 2.22 10.21 -12.94
C THR A 149 3.07 9.02 -13.40
N LEU A 150 4.21 9.23 -14.07
CA LEU A 150 5.14 8.15 -14.40
C LEU A 150 5.49 7.34 -13.15
N TYR A 151 5.52 6.02 -13.26
CA TYR A 151 5.71 5.13 -12.11
C TYR A 151 6.97 5.48 -11.30
N MET A 152 8.08 5.78 -11.99
CA MET A 152 9.35 6.13 -11.34
C MET A 152 9.24 7.44 -10.53
N TRP A 153 8.54 8.46 -11.04
CA TRP A 153 8.28 9.69 -10.31
C TRP A 153 7.31 9.47 -9.15
N SER A 154 6.32 8.60 -9.33
CA SER A 154 5.39 8.22 -8.26
C SER A 154 6.13 7.50 -7.13
N ALA A 155 7.02 6.56 -7.47
CA ALA A 155 7.89 5.88 -6.50
C ALA A 155 8.78 6.86 -5.75
N GLN A 156 9.36 7.86 -6.43
CA GLN A 156 10.12 8.95 -5.80
C GLN A 156 9.25 9.80 -4.87
N ASN A 157 8.03 10.14 -5.29
CA ASN A 157 7.09 10.95 -4.54
C ASN A 157 6.69 10.32 -3.20
N THR A 158 6.75 8.99 -3.07
CA THR A 158 6.51 8.31 -1.78
C THR A 158 7.37 8.87 -0.64
N ASN A 159 8.64 9.20 -0.90
CA ASN A 159 9.53 9.79 0.11
C ASN A 159 9.14 11.23 0.46
N PHE A 160 8.80 12.06 -0.53
CA PHE A 160 8.39 13.44 -0.31
C PHE A 160 7.09 13.52 0.49
N ILE A 161 6.11 12.68 0.13
CA ILE A 161 4.84 12.57 0.83
C ILE A 161 5.07 12.01 2.23
N GLY A 162 5.86 10.94 2.38
CA GLY A 162 6.16 10.32 3.67
C GLY A 162 6.84 11.28 4.65
N LYS A 163 7.77 12.13 4.17
CA LYS A 163 8.36 13.21 4.99
C LYS A 163 7.30 14.17 5.50
N SER A 164 6.43 14.64 4.61
CA SER A 164 5.36 15.58 4.96
C SER A 164 4.37 14.97 5.95
N LEU A 165 3.99 13.71 5.71
CA LEU A 165 3.13 12.94 6.59
C LEU A 165 3.74 12.82 8.00
N SER A 166 5.04 12.54 8.11
CA SER A 166 5.71 12.43 9.40
C SER A 166 5.62 13.71 10.26
N LEU A 167 5.65 14.89 9.62
CA LEU A 167 5.46 16.19 10.30
C LEU A 167 4.02 16.35 10.80
N GLY A 168 3.03 15.96 9.98
CA GLY A 168 1.62 15.95 10.40
C GLY A 168 1.36 15.00 11.57
N LEU A 169 1.94 13.79 11.53
CA LEU A 169 1.87 12.83 12.63
C LEU A 169 2.52 13.37 13.91
N GLN A 170 3.68 14.05 13.80
CA GLN A 170 4.31 14.71 14.94
C GLN A 170 3.39 15.79 15.53
N LYS A 171 2.78 16.64 14.71
CA LYS A 171 1.83 17.68 15.15
C LYS A 171 0.64 17.09 15.91
N LEU A 172 0.06 15.99 15.41
CA LEU A 172 -1.00 15.25 16.10
C LEU A 172 -0.52 14.71 17.46
N ALA A 173 0.67 14.10 17.50
CA ALA A 173 1.26 13.53 18.71
C ALA A 173 1.72 14.59 19.73
N ASN A 174 2.05 15.82 19.31
CA ASN A 174 2.38 16.91 20.23
C ASN A 174 1.17 17.36 21.06
N VAL A 175 -0.03 17.37 20.45
CA VAL A 175 -1.28 17.69 21.16
C VAL A 175 -1.74 16.53 22.04
N ARG A 176 -1.55 15.28 21.58
CA ARG A 176 -1.87 14.06 22.34
C ARG A 176 -0.66 13.14 22.42
N PRO A 177 0.30 13.42 23.32
CA PRO A 177 1.42 12.52 23.56
C PRO A 177 0.91 11.15 23.96
N GLY A 178 1.47 10.08 23.41
CA GLY A 178 0.98 8.74 23.69
C GLY A 178 0.05 8.17 22.63
N VAL A 179 -0.61 8.99 21.79
CA VAL A 179 -1.64 8.54 20.84
C VAL A 179 -1.15 7.35 20.00
N ASN A 180 -1.99 6.32 19.89
CA ASN A 180 -1.67 5.13 19.11
C ASN A 180 -1.82 5.44 17.62
N ILE A 181 -0.76 5.22 16.83
CA ILE A 181 -0.73 5.49 15.39
C ILE A 181 -0.56 4.19 14.62
N HIS A 182 -1.54 3.88 13.77
CA HIS A 182 -1.51 2.76 12.83
C HIS A 182 -1.53 3.29 11.40
N LEU A 183 -0.44 3.06 10.67
CA LEU A 183 -0.32 3.43 9.26
C LEU A 183 -0.63 2.21 8.39
N ILE A 184 -1.40 2.40 7.32
CA ILE A 184 -1.79 1.35 6.38
C ILE A 184 -1.45 1.85 4.98
N GLY A 185 -0.68 1.08 4.23
CA GLY A 185 -0.33 1.41 2.85
C GLY A 185 -0.71 0.27 1.92
N HIS A 186 -1.14 0.59 0.71
CA HIS A 186 -1.27 -0.39 -0.38
C HIS A 186 -0.29 -0.07 -1.51
N SER A 187 0.37 -1.08 -2.08
CA SER A 187 1.28 -0.90 -3.23
C SER A 187 2.36 0.16 -2.94
N LEU A 188 2.49 1.24 -3.73
CA LEU A 188 3.40 2.36 -3.42
C LEU A 188 3.15 3.00 -2.04
N GLY A 189 1.90 2.98 -1.56
CA GLY A 189 1.53 3.48 -0.25
C GLY A 189 2.24 2.76 0.90
N THR A 190 2.65 1.50 0.74
CA THR A 190 3.41 0.78 1.79
C THR A 190 4.75 1.44 2.05
N HIS A 191 5.43 1.86 0.98
CA HIS A 191 6.74 2.49 1.06
C HIS A 191 6.65 3.93 1.56
N LEU A 192 5.59 4.65 1.17
CA LEU A 192 5.24 5.94 1.76
C LEU A 192 5.09 5.82 3.28
N MET A 193 4.31 4.84 3.76
CA MET A 193 4.10 4.63 5.20
C MET A 193 5.36 4.21 5.93
N GLY A 194 6.19 3.34 5.34
CA GLY A 194 7.51 2.99 5.86
C GLY A 194 8.43 4.21 6.01
N PHE A 195 8.51 5.03 4.97
CA PHE A 195 9.30 6.25 5.01
C PHE A 195 8.76 7.26 6.04
N ALA A 196 7.43 7.39 6.15
CA ALA A 196 6.79 8.26 7.15
C ALA A 196 7.09 7.80 8.58
N GLY A 197 7.01 6.49 8.87
CA GLY A 197 7.36 5.92 10.18
C GLY A 197 8.82 6.16 10.55
N ARG A 198 9.74 5.95 9.60
CA ARG A 198 11.18 6.22 9.78
C ARG A 198 11.46 7.69 10.09
N LYS A 199 10.87 8.61 9.31
CA LYS A 199 11.01 10.05 9.56
C LYS A 199 10.34 10.50 10.85
N TYR A 200 9.22 9.90 11.22
CA TYR A 200 8.58 10.17 12.51
C TYR A 200 9.50 9.77 13.68
N PHE A 201 10.18 8.63 13.59
CA PHE A 201 11.18 8.24 14.59
C PHE A 201 12.36 9.21 14.65
N GLU A 202 12.93 9.60 13.51
CA GLU A 202 14.01 10.60 13.46
C GLU A 202 13.60 11.94 14.11
N LEU A 203 12.34 12.35 13.92
CA LEU A 203 11.80 13.61 14.44
C LEU A 203 11.42 13.59 15.92
N THR A 204 11.05 12.43 16.46
CA THR A 204 10.40 12.33 17.79
C THR A 204 11.10 11.39 18.76
N GLY A 205 12.04 10.56 18.28
CA GLY A 205 12.62 9.46 19.04
C GLY A 205 11.65 8.31 19.32
N ARG A 206 10.42 8.34 18.79
CA ARG A 206 9.38 7.34 19.00
C ARG A 206 8.99 6.67 17.69
N LEU A 207 8.87 5.35 17.71
CA LEU A 207 8.28 4.59 16.61
C LEU A 207 6.75 4.76 16.59
N VAL A 208 6.17 4.84 15.40
CA VAL A 208 4.72 4.64 15.25
C VAL A 208 4.35 3.23 15.70
N ASP A 209 3.12 3.04 16.17
CA ASP A 209 2.75 1.80 16.84
C ASP A 209 2.61 0.62 15.87
N ARG A 210 2.06 0.84 14.69
CA ARG A 210 1.91 -0.23 13.69
C ARG A 210 1.98 0.32 12.26
N ILE A 211 2.64 -0.41 11.37
CA ILE A 211 2.49 -0.26 9.91
C ILE A 211 1.93 -1.57 9.35
N THR A 212 0.84 -1.51 8.59
CA THR A 212 0.37 -2.64 7.78
C THR A 212 0.67 -2.39 6.32
N GLY A 213 1.46 -3.29 5.72
CA GLY A 213 1.79 -3.27 4.29
C GLY A 213 0.86 -4.19 3.50
N LEU A 214 0.04 -3.62 2.63
CA LEU A 214 -0.87 -4.36 1.75
C LEU A 214 -0.23 -4.49 0.37
N ASP A 215 0.34 -5.67 0.12
CA ASP A 215 1.08 -6.07 -1.08
C ASP A 215 2.12 -5.01 -1.55
N PRO A 216 3.23 -4.83 -0.81
CA PRO A 216 4.22 -3.79 -1.09
C PRO A 216 4.75 -3.83 -2.52
N ALA A 217 4.81 -2.68 -3.19
CA ALA A 217 5.24 -2.62 -4.59
C ALA A 217 6.69 -3.13 -4.79
N LYS A 218 6.90 -3.95 -5.82
CA LYS A 218 8.23 -4.48 -6.15
C LYS A 218 9.11 -3.44 -6.84
N PRO A 219 8.74 -2.88 -8.00
CA PRO A 219 9.69 -2.11 -8.80
C PRO A 219 10.16 -0.85 -8.06
N CYS A 220 11.48 -0.60 -8.08
CA CYS A 220 12.21 0.50 -7.45
C CYS A 220 12.56 0.32 -5.95
N PHE A 221 12.03 -0.71 -5.29
CA PHE A 221 12.17 -0.88 -3.83
C PHE A 221 12.93 -2.14 -3.40
N ILE A 222 13.39 -2.97 -4.34
CA ILE A 222 14.28 -4.12 -4.06
C ILE A 222 15.76 -3.76 -4.31
N GLY A 223 16.67 -4.27 -3.48
CA GLY A 223 18.13 -4.16 -3.68
C GLY A 223 18.76 -2.88 -3.12
N ARG A 224 20.02 -2.60 -3.47
CA ARG A 224 20.75 -1.35 -3.11
C ARG A 224 20.25 -0.17 -3.97
N THR A 225 18.95 0.06 -4.01
CA THR A 225 18.37 1.28 -4.58
C THR A 225 18.49 2.43 -3.56
N SER A 226 18.52 3.67 -4.02
CA SER A 226 18.48 4.87 -3.17
C SER A 226 17.14 5.07 -2.44
N TYR A 227 16.12 4.26 -2.76
CA TYR A 227 14.81 4.28 -2.12
C TYR A 227 14.69 3.09 -1.17
N GLN A 228 14.97 3.34 0.11
CA GLN A 228 14.79 2.33 1.14
C GLN A 228 13.27 2.12 1.34
N GLY A 229 12.78 0.98 0.86
CA GLY A 229 11.39 0.55 0.99
C GLY A 229 10.94 0.32 2.43
N LEU A 230 9.79 -0.35 2.57
CA LEU A 230 9.25 -0.70 3.88
C LEU A 230 10.16 -1.73 4.53
N THR A 231 10.43 -1.57 5.82
CA THR A 231 11.21 -2.53 6.62
C THR A 231 10.58 -2.69 8.00
N SER A 232 10.92 -3.78 8.69
CA SER A 232 10.47 -4.02 10.07
C SER A 232 10.85 -2.90 11.05
N ASN A 233 11.92 -2.15 10.79
CA ASN A 233 12.38 -1.07 11.67
C ASN A 233 11.51 0.21 11.63
N ASP A 234 10.54 0.29 10.71
CA ASP A 234 9.78 1.53 10.50
C ASP A 234 8.65 1.76 11.53
N ALA A 235 8.33 0.74 12.35
CA ALA A 235 7.32 0.81 13.41
C ALA A 235 7.57 -0.22 14.51
N ARG A 236 6.84 -0.12 15.63
CA ARG A 236 6.88 -1.15 16.70
C ARG A 236 6.39 -2.52 16.23
N LEU A 237 5.43 -2.52 15.29
CA LEU A 237 4.98 -3.69 14.56
C LEU A 237 4.85 -3.34 13.09
N VAL A 238 5.33 -4.22 12.23
CA VAL A 238 5.15 -4.13 10.77
C VAL A 238 4.60 -5.46 10.32
N ASP A 239 3.35 -5.49 9.87
CA ASP A 239 2.68 -6.69 9.37
C ASP A 239 2.36 -6.53 7.89
N VAL A 240 2.64 -7.56 7.09
CA VAL A 240 2.57 -7.47 5.63
C VAL A 240 1.70 -8.58 5.06
N ILE A 241 0.87 -8.25 4.08
CA ILE A 241 0.01 -9.21 3.36
C ILE A 241 0.45 -9.23 1.89
N HIS A 242 0.98 -10.35 1.42
CA HIS A 242 1.47 -10.55 0.05
C HIS A 242 0.44 -11.30 -0.78
N THR A 243 -0.11 -10.67 -1.81
CA THR A 243 -1.16 -11.27 -2.66
C THR A 243 -0.82 -11.29 -4.14
N ASN A 244 0.21 -10.55 -4.58
CA ASN A 244 0.78 -10.67 -5.92
C ASN A 244 2.32 -10.77 -5.87
N PRO A 245 2.89 -11.68 -5.04
CA PRO A 245 4.32 -11.73 -4.79
C PRO A 245 5.11 -12.05 -6.07
N GLY A 246 6.17 -11.29 -6.31
CA GLY A 246 7.10 -11.51 -7.42
C GLY A 246 6.68 -10.89 -8.75
N ILE A 247 5.44 -10.42 -8.90
CA ILE A 247 4.97 -9.69 -10.08
C ILE A 247 4.89 -8.19 -9.77
N LEU A 248 3.76 -7.68 -9.29
CA LEU A 248 3.61 -6.29 -8.84
C LEU A 248 4.06 -6.13 -7.39
N GLY A 249 3.80 -7.13 -6.54
CA GLY A 249 4.16 -7.15 -5.13
C GLY A 249 5.57 -7.72 -4.89
N GLN A 250 6.19 -7.36 -3.77
CA GLN A 250 7.44 -7.96 -3.32
C GLN A 250 7.24 -9.43 -2.93
N LEU A 251 8.15 -10.30 -3.36
CA LEU A 251 8.18 -11.70 -2.93
C LEU A 251 8.83 -11.85 -1.56
N SER A 252 9.92 -11.13 -1.31
CA SER A 252 10.66 -11.21 -0.06
C SER A 252 9.86 -10.64 1.11
N PRO A 253 9.99 -11.23 2.30
CA PRO A 253 9.40 -10.67 3.50
C PRO A 253 10.08 -9.34 3.85
N VAL A 254 9.29 -8.36 4.30
CA VAL A 254 9.76 -7.01 4.68
C VAL A 254 9.24 -6.55 6.04
N GLY A 255 8.34 -7.31 6.66
CA GLY A 255 7.77 -7.01 7.96
C GLY A 255 8.48 -7.68 9.13
N HIS A 256 7.89 -7.47 10.31
CA HIS A 256 8.09 -8.35 11.46
C HIS A 256 7.39 -9.69 11.22
N VAL A 257 6.20 -9.63 10.61
CA VAL A 257 5.37 -10.78 10.24
C VAL A 257 4.83 -10.57 8.83
N ASP A 258 4.94 -11.60 8.00
CA ASP A 258 4.56 -11.55 6.58
C ASP A 258 3.62 -12.71 6.27
N PHE A 259 2.46 -12.41 5.71
CA PHE A 259 1.40 -13.36 5.40
C PHE A 259 1.29 -13.55 3.89
N TYR A 260 1.13 -14.81 3.46
CA TYR A 260 1.04 -15.21 2.06
C TYR A 260 -0.26 -16.02 1.84
N PRO A 261 -1.42 -15.35 1.71
CA PRO A 261 -2.68 -16.00 1.37
C PRO A 261 -2.58 -16.73 0.04
N GLY A 262 -2.90 -18.02 0.02
CA GLY A 262 -2.76 -18.87 -1.16
C GLY A 262 -1.32 -19.28 -1.48
N GLY A 263 -0.31 -18.78 -0.75
CA GLY A 263 1.11 -19.10 -0.93
C GLY A 263 1.88 -18.07 -1.77
N GLU A 264 2.94 -18.50 -2.44
CA GLU A 264 3.75 -17.63 -3.34
C GLU A 264 3.14 -17.50 -4.75
N ASP A 265 1.93 -18.04 -4.99
CA ASP A 265 1.26 -17.93 -6.27
C ASP A 265 0.82 -16.48 -6.53
N PRO A 266 1.26 -15.84 -7.63
CA PRO A 266 0.98 -14.42 -7.86
C PRO A 266 -0.47 -14.16 -8.28
N ILE A 267 -1.22 -15.18 -8.70
CA ILE A 267 -2.62 -15.04 -9.08
C ILE A 267 -3.49 -15.65 -7.98
N GLN A 268 -4.27 -14.81 -7.31
CA GLN A 268 -5.15 -15.22 -6.22
C GLN A 268 -6.38 -15.94 -6.74
N ASN A 269 -6.94 -16.84 -5.93
CA ASN A 269 -8.20 -17.50 -6.23
C ASN A 269 -9.32 -16.46 -6.50
N GLY A 270 -10.10 -16.69 -7.55
CA GLY A 270 -11.16 -15.76 -7.98
C GLY A 270 -10.68 -14.54 -8.78
N CYS A 271 -9.38 -14.39 -9.04
CA CYS A 271 -8.84 -13.32 -9.88
C CYS A 271 -8.44 -13.82 -11.28
N SER A 272 -8.87 -13.10 -12.32
CA SER A 272 -8.46 -13.37 -13.71
C SER A 272 -7.21 -12.59 -14.16
N PHE A 273 -6.83 -11.55 -13.42
CA PHE A 273 -5.71 -10.67 -13.75
C PHE A 273 -4.90 -10.29 -12.50
N ILE A 274 -3.64 -9.90 -12.72
CA ILE A 274 -2.68 -9.53 -11.67
C ILE A 274 -3.14 -8.35 -10.79
N VAL A 275 -3.91 -7.43 -11.36
CA VAL A 275 -4.41 -6.23 -10.66
C VAL A 275 -5.38 -6.61 -9.56
N CYS A 276 -6.30 -7.54 -9.86
CA CYS A 276 -7.20 -8.12 -8.87
C CYS A 276 -6.41 -8.77 -7.74
N SER A 277 -5.37 -9.55 -8.09
CA SER A 277 -4.53 -10.22 -7.09
C SER A 277 -3.76 -9.22 -6.22
N HIS A 278 -3.25 -8.14 -6.81
CA HIS A 278 -2.59 -7.06 -6.08
C HIS A 278 -3.55 -6.31 -5.15
N TYR A 279 -4.81 -6.19 -5.55
CA TYR A 279 -5.85 -5.54 -4.76
C TYR A 279 -6.40 -6.41 -3.61
N ARG A 280 -6.32 -7.75 -3.72
CA ARG A 280 -6.78 -8.70 -2.69
C ARG A 280 -6.24 -8.41 -1.30
N ALA A 281 -5.02 -7.91 -1.15
CA ALA A 281 -4.48 -7.54 0.16
C ALA A 281 -5.36 -6.52 0.88
N VAL A 282 -5.93 -5.55 0.15
CA VAL A 282 -6.91 -4.59 0.69
C VAL A 282 -8.20 -5.30 1.07
N SER A 283 -8.77 -6.09 0.17
CA SER A 283 -10.02 -6.82 0.44
C SER A 283 -9.93 -7.73 1.67
N TYR A 284 -8.83 -8.48 1.81
CA TYR A 284 -8.62 -9.36 2.96
C TYR A 284 -8.47 -8.55 4.26
N PHE A 285 -7.71 -7.46 4.23
CA PHE A 285 -7.57 -6.60 5.40
C PHE A 285 -8.90 -5.96 5.79
N VAL A 286 -9.66 -5.38 4.85
CA VAL A 286 -11.00 -4.82 5.05
C VAL A 286 -11.91 -5.84 5.73
N GLU A 287 -11.97 -7.07 5.21
CA GLU A 287 -12.81 -8.12 5.76
C GLU A 287 -12.44 -8.44 7.21
N SER A 288 -11.15 -8.45 7.55
CA SER A 288 -10.67 -8.65 8.93
C SER A 288 -10.97 -7.48 9.88
N VAL A 289 -11.21 -6.28 9.36
CA VAL A 289 -11.51 -5.08 10.17
C VAL A 289 -12.95 -5.11 10.70
N TYR A 290 -13.89 -5.80 10.05
CA TYR A 290 -15.26 -5.85 10.56
C TYR A 290 -15.35 -6.56 11.92
N PRO A 291 -16.14 -6.04 12.89
CA PRO A 291 -16.35 -6.71 14.17
C PRO A 291 -16.91 -8.13 13.98
N GLY A 292 -16.32 -9.09 14.69
CA GLY A 292 -16.63 -10.52 14.58
C GLY A 292 -15.79 -11.28 13.55
N GLN A 293 -15.08 -10.58 12.66
CA GLN A 293 -14.21 -11.17 11.63
C GLN A 293 -12.72 -11.10 11.97
N GLU A 294 -12.37 -10.71 13.20
CA GLU A 294 -10.99 -10.59 13.65
C GLU A 294 -10.21 -11.91 13.56
N SER A 295 -10.90 -13.06 13.58
CA SER A 295 -10.32 -14.41 13.51
C SER A 295 -10.53 -15.09 12.16
N ASN A 296 -10.92 -14.33 11.14
CA ASN A 296 -11.35 -14.90 9.86
C ASN A 296 -10.18 -15.51 9.04
N PHE A 297 -9.00 -14.92 9.15
CA PHE A 297 -7.80 -15.29 8.38
C PHE A 297 -6.74 -15.97 9.24
N TRP A 298 -7.04 -17.16 9.76
CA TRP A 298 -6.06 -17.98 10.47
C TRP A 298 -4.91 -18.41 9.55
N ALA A 299 -3.69 -18.21 10.02
CA ALA A 299 -2.47 -18.50 9.27
C ALA A 299 -1.49 -19.33 10.11
N THR A 300 -0.82 -20.27 9.45
CA THR A 300 0.15 -21.18 10.04
C THR A 300 1.56 -20.74 9.68
N LYS A 301 2.45 -20.69 10.67
CA LYS A 301 3.83 -20.26 10.47
C LYS A 301 4.60 -21.27 9.62
N CYS A 302 5.38 -20.77 8.68
CA CYS A 302 6.33 -21.55 7.91
C CYS A 302 7.74 -21.35 8.47
N ASN A 303 8.50 -22.43 8.69
CA ASN A 303 9.89 -22.33 9.15
C ASN A 303 10.87 -21.97 8.02
N SER A 304 10.44 -22.05 6.76
CA SER A 304 11.23 -21.67 5.59
C SER A 304 10.36 -21.31 4.40
N THR A 305 10.91 -20.56 3.45
CA THR A 305 10.26 -20.26 2.16
C THR A 305 10.01 -21.52 1.34
N LYS A 306 10.81 -22.58 1.51
CA LYS A 306 10.55 -23.89 0.88
C LYS A 306 9.22 -24.49 1.34
N MET A 307 8.92 -24.41 2.64
CA MET A 307 7.63 -24.89 3.17
C MET A 307 6.46 -24.02 2.72
N LEU A 308 6.68 -22.70 2.62
CA LEU A 308 5.68 -21.78 2.08
C LEU A 308 5.34 -22.13 0.63
N ARG A 309 6.33 -22.36 -0.23
CA ARG A 309 6.13 -22.81 -1.63
C ARG A 309 5.43 -24.15 -1.72
N ALA A 310 5.82 -25.09 -0.86
CA ALA A 310 5.21 -26.41 -0.80
C ALA A 310 3.84 -26.41 -0.10
N LYS A 311 3.41 -25.29 0.50
CA LYS A 311 2.17 -25.16 1.29
C LYS A 311 2.08 -26.20 2.42
N THR A 312 3.21 -26.50 3.07
CA THR A 312 3.36 -27.55 4.09
C THR A 312 3.62 -26.98 5.49
N CYS A 313 3.22 -25.73 5.74
CA CYS A 313 3.49 -25.05 7.00
C CYS A 313 2.67 -25.63 8.16
N ASP A 314 3.33 -25.98 9.26
CA ASP A 314 2.78 -26.82 10.33
C ASP A 314 3.17 -26.36 11.76
N SER A 315 3.66 -25.12 11.89
CA SER A 315 4.14 -24.56 13.17
C SER A 315 3.05 -23.73 13.88
N SER A 316 3.44 -22.80 14.74
CA SER A 316 2.54 -21.91 15.49
C SER A 316 1.58 -21.14 14.58
N ALA A 317 0.36 -20.88 15.03
CA ALA A 317 -0.64 -20.12 14.29
C ALA A 317 -0.83 -18.70 14.84
N THR A 318 -1.22 -17.78 13.96
CA THR A 318 -1.69 -16.43 14.31
C THR A 318 -2.77 -16.01 13.30
N VAL A 319 -3.47 -14.91 13.58
CA VAL A 319 -4.41 -14.34 12.63
C VAL A 319 -3.74 -13.26 11.78
N MET A 320 -4.03 -13.25 10.48
CA MET A 320 -3.69 -12.17 9.56
C MET A 320 -4.70 -11.03 9.65
N GLY A 321 -4.23 -9.78 9.50
CA GLY A 321 -5.09 -8.61 9.36
C GLY A 321 -5.27 -7.84 10.67
N TYR A 322 -6.45 -7.27 10.89
CA TYR A 322 -6.69 -6.26 11.93
C TYR A 322 -6.25 -6.70 13.33
N ALA A 323 -6.52 -7.95 13.71
CA ALA A 323 -6.25 -8.50 15.04
C ALA A 323 -4.96 -9.34 15.14
N VAL A 324 -3.98 -9.09 14.25
CA VAL A 324 -2.69 -9.77 14.29
C VAL A 324 -2.05 -9.75 15.68
N ASN A 325 -1.46 -10.87 16.08
CA ASN A 325 -0.68 -10.96 17.31
C ASN A 325 0.60 -10.12 17.18
N TRP A 326 0.80 -9.16 18.08
CA TRP A 326 1.92 -8.23 18.06
C TRP A 326 3.29 -8.89 18.28
N ASN A 327 3.30 -10.11 18.83
CA ASN A 327 4.51 -10.91 19.03
C ASN A 327 4.77 -11.89 17.87
N ALA A 328 3.87 -12.00 16.89
CA ALA A 328 4.08 -12.88 15.74
C ALA A 328 5.29 -12.41 14.94
N ARG A 329 6.15 -13.36 14.56
CA ARG A 329 7.34 -13.11 13.73
C ARG A 329 7.52 -14.18 12.66
N GLY A 330 8.04 -13.77 11.52
CA GLY A 330 8.37 -14.63 10.38
C GLY A 330 7.24 -14.72 9.35
N ILE A 331 7.31 -15.74 8.50
CA ILE A 331 6.41 -15.94 7.37
C ILE A 331 5.27 -16.91 7.71
N TYR A 332 4.08 -16.62 7.21
CA TYR A 332 2.86 -17.38 7.48
C TYR A 332 2.11 -17.67 6.19
N TYR A 333 1.56 -18.88 6.12
CA TYR A 333 0.70 -19.35 5.04
C TYR A 333 -0.74 -19.49 5.54
N LEU A 334 -1.69 -19.21 4.67
CA LEU A 334 -3.12 -19.44 4.91
C LEU A 334 -3.84 -19.69 3.60
N GLU A 335 -4.93 -20.44 3.68
CA GLU A 335 -5.87 -20.60 2.59
C GLU A 335 -6.96 -19.53 2.62
N VAL A 336 -7.48 -19.19 1.45
CA VAL A 336 -8.54 -18.19 1.24
C VAL A 336 -9.50 -18.67 0.15
N ASN A 337 -10.77 -18.27 0.28
CA ASN A 337 -11.82 -18.53 -0.70
C ASN A 337 -11.63 -17.67 -1.97
N SER A 338 -12.27 -18.08 -3.07
CA SER A 338 -12.31 -17.30 -4.31
C SER A 338 -13.17 -16.05 -4.23
N ASP A 339 -14.16 -16.03 -3.34
CA ASP A 339 -15.18 -14.98 -3.25
C ASP A 339 -15.40 -14.56 -1.80
N SER A 340 -15.91 -13.36 -1.59
CA SER A 340 -16.20 -12.87 -0.24
C SER A 340 -17.37 -13.66 0.39
N PRO A 341 -17.27 -14.10 1.66
CA PRO A 341 -16.13 -13.87 2.55
C PRO A 341 -14.89 -14.69 2.18
N TYR A 342 -13.75 -14.01 2.02
CA TYR A 342 -12.50 -14.59 1.57
C TYR A 342 -11.83 -15.43 2.65
N GLY A 343 -11.93 -15.04 3.91
CA GLY A 343 -11.35 -15.81 4.99
C GLY A 343 -12.17 -17.09 5.22
N MET A 344 -11.48 -18.21 5.43
CA MET A 344 -12.12 -19.52 5.59
C MET A 344 -12.82 -19.70 6.94
N ASN A 345 -12.56 -18.82 7.91
CA ASN A 345 -13.17 -18.87 9.24
C ASN A 345 -14.23 -17.76 9.43
N ALA A 346 -14.78 -17.27 8.32
CA ALA A 346 -15.70 -16.15 8.35
C ALA A 346 -16.97 -16.53 9.10
N LYS A 347 -17.34 -15.72 10.08
CA LYS A 347 -18.62 -15.90 10.76
C LYS A 347 -19.74 -15.45 9.83
N SER A 348 -20.83 -16.21 9.79
CA SER A 348 -21.99 -15.99 8.92
C SER A 348 -22.75 -14.72 9.30
N SER A 349 -22.25 -13.53 8.94
CA SER A 349 -22.97 -12.27 9.17
C SER A 349 -22.52 -11.03 8.35
N LEU A 350 -21.68 -11.15 7.31
CA LEU A 350 -21.31 -9.96 6.52
C LEU A 350 -22.42 -9.48 5.57
N ARG A 351 -23.34 -10.37 5.16
CA ARG A 351 -24.52 -10.03 4.34
C ARG A 351 -25.57 -9.29 5.17
N GLY A 352 -25.32 -8.03 5.51
CA GLY A 352 -26.28 -7.18 6.20
C GLY A 352 -25.70 -5.91 6.81
N LEU A 353 -24.39 -5.89 7.10
CA LEU A 353 -23.72 -4.73 7.73
C LEU A 353 -23.34 -3.62 6.74
N TYR A 354 -23.53 -3.84 5.44
CA TYR A 354 -23.06 -2.94 4.38
C TYR A 354 -23.95 -1.73 4.09
N ASN A 355 -25.16 -1.65 4.65
CA ASN A 355 -26.12 -0.64 4.19
C ASN A 355 -26.70 0.24 5.30
N ASN A 356 -26.55 1.54 5.04
CA ASN A 356 -27.31 2.68 5.52
C ASN A 356 -26.94 3.25 6.89
N PHE A 357 -25.86 4.03 6.92
CA PHE A 357 -25.77 5.14 7.86
C PHE A 357 -26.82 6.19 7.47
N ASN A 358 -27.77 6.49 8.36
CA ASN A 358 -28.73 7.57 8.14
C ASN A 358 -28.06 8.91 8.42
N CYS A 359 -27.83 9.70 7.37
CA CYS A 359 -27.20 11.02 7.44
C CYS A 359 -28.19 12.18 7.46
N GLN A 360 -29.49 11.92 7.58
CA GLN A 360 -30.52 12.96 7.59
C GLN A 360 -30.33 13.89 8.79
N GLY A 361 -30.21 15.19 8.52
CA GLY A 361 -30.03 16.23 9.55
C GLY A 361 -28.60 16.39 10.08
N VAL A 362 -27.64 15.57 9.63
CA VAL A 362 -26.23 15.72 10.00
C VAL A 362 -25.64 16.91 9.24
N LYS A 363 -25.22 17.96 9.96
CA LYS A 363 -24.42 19.05 9.39
C LYS A 363 -22.95 18.64 9.34
N CYS A 364 -22.38 18.73 8.14
CA CYS A 364 -20.97 18.83 7.85
C CYS A 364 -20.69 20.32 7.58
#